data_AF-A0A1T4R4K5-F1
#
_entry.id   AF-A0A1T4R4K5-F1
#
_cell.length_a   1.000
_cell.length_b   1.000
_cell.length_c   1.000
_cell.angle_alpha   90.00
_cell.angle_beta   90.00
_cell.angle_gamma   90.00
#
_symmetry.space_group_name_H-M   'P 1'
#
loop_
_entity.id
_entity.type
_entity.pdbx_description
1 polymer ?
#
loop_
_entity_poly.entity_id
_entity_poly.type
_entity_poly.pdbx_seq_one_letter_code
_entity_poly.pdbx_strand_id
1 'polypeptide(L)'
;MKRGPKSAASLALVAPLTESRPLPPEDLTDDQQGEWRAVVRRMPADWFPRETHGILKAFCRHATTHRLISYEIDRYEAEWLKDEDGLKRLDKLTAMRERESRAMIATARALRITKHSQIRPETAGRATRGSFDGRRPWDTDEDRRA
;
A
#
# COMPACT_ATOMS: atom_id res chain seq x y z
N MET A 1 -12.87 53.54 20.24
CA MET A 1 -12.96 52.09 19.95
C MET A 1 -11.55 51.53 19.74
N LYS A 2 -10.97 50.86 20.74
CA LYS A 2 -9.64 50.22 20.66
C LYS A 2 -9.82 48.73 20.35
N ARG A 3 -9.37 48.27 19.18
CA ARG A 3 -9.22 46.84 18.87
C ARG A 3 -7.88 46.38 19.46
N GLY A 4 -7.90 45.78 20.65
CA GLY A 4 -6.73 45.07 21.16
C GLY A 4 -6.50 43.77 20.38
N PRO A 5 -5.25 43.29 20.22
CA PRO A 5 -5.01 41.98 19.65
C PRO A 5 -5.68 40.92 20.54
N LYS A 6 -6.47 40.05 19.92
CA LYS A 6 -7.04 38.88 20.60
C LYS A 6 -5.89 38.05 21.15
N SER A 7 -5.97 37.77 22.45
CA SER A 7 -5.02 37.01 23.26
C SER A 7 -4.41 35.82 22.49
N ALA A 8 -3.07 35.76 22.49
CA ALA A 8 -2.29 34.61 22.05
C ALA A 8 -2.60 33.32 22.83
N ALA A 9 -3.39 33.40 23.92
CA ALA A 9 -3.84 32.25 24.70
C ALA A 9 -4.88 31.37 23.96
N SER A 10 -5.48 31.83 22.85
CA SER A 10 -6.38 31.00 22.04
C SER A 10 -5.68 29.94 21.18
N LEU A 11 -4.34 29.91 21.16
CA LEU A 11 -3.54 28.96 20.36
C LEU A 11 -2.96 27.79 21.17
N ALA A 12 -3.26 27.71 22.48
CA ALA A 12 -2.63 26.75 23.38
C ALA A 12 -3.65 25.78 23.98
N LEU A 13 -4.12 24.83 23.18
CA LEU A 13 -4.47 23.50 23.68
C LEU A 13 -4.48 22.50 22.52
N VAL A 14 -3.29 22.16 22.00
CA VAL A 14 -3.15 20.91 21.25
C VAL A 14 -3.21 19.80 22.30
N ALA A 15 -4.41 19.31 22.57
CA ALA A 15 -4.55 18.04 23.28
C ALA A 15 -3.73 17.01 22.49
N PRO A 16 -2.86 16.21 23.14
CA PRO A 16 -2.27 15.08 22.45
C PRO A 16 -3.44 14.19 22.05
N LEU A 17 -3.71 14.12 20.74
CA LEU A 17 -4.53 13.04 20.24
C LEU A 17 -3.81 11.77 20.67
N THR A 18 -4.39 11.03 21.61
CA THR A 18 -3.96 9.66 21.90
C THR A 18 -4.36 8.83 20.68
N GLU A 19 -3.61 9.03 19.60
CA GLU A 19 -3.70 8.37 18.31
C GLU A 19 -3.23 6.92 18.52
N SER A 20 -4.06 6.11 19.17
CA SER A 20 -3.73 4.71 19.42
C SER A 20 -3.84 3.96 18.10
N ARG A 21 -2.71 3.80 17.44
CA ARG A 21 -2.57 2.90 16.29
C ARG A 21 -3.07 1.51 16.68
N PRO A 22 -3.89 0.86 15.85
CA PRO A 22 -4.47 -0.43 16.22
C PRO A 22 -3.38 -1.48 16.40
N LEU A 23 -3.41 -2.17 17.53
CA LEU A 23 -2.54 -3.29 17.81
C LEU A 23 -2.91 -4.48 16.91
N PRO A 24 -1.93 -5.30 16.51
CA PRO A 24 -2.21 -6.50 15.74
C PRO A 24 -3.06 -7.48 16.56
N PRO A 25 -4.09 -8.10 15.96
CA PRO A 25 -4.85 -9.16 16.61
C PRO A 25 -3.97 -10.36 17.01
N GLU A 26 -4.26 -10.97 18.17
CA GLU A 26 -3.50 -12.10 18.72
C GLU A 26 -3.63 -13.40 17.89
N ASP A 27 -4.68 -13.51 17.06
CA ASP A 27 -4.89 -14.66 16.16
C ASP A 27 -4.04 -14.60 14.87
N LEU A 28 -3.18 -13.60 14.73
CA LEU A 28 -2.20 -13.51 13.66
C LEU A 28 -0.87 -14.14 14.09
N THR A 29 -0.21 -14.84 13.17
CA THR A 29 1.16 -15.31 13.39
C THR A 29 2.14 -14.14 13.52
N ASP A 30 3.32 -14.36 14.09
CA ASP A 30 4.32 -13.30 14.29
C ASP A 30 4.66 -12.53 13.01
N ASP A 31 4.80 -13.24 11.88
CA ASP A 31 5.03 -12.64 10.57
C ASP A 31 3.86 -11.76 10.11
N GLN A 32 2.62 -12.22 10.34
CA GLN A 32 1.41 -11.49 10.00
C GLN A 32 1.24 -10.25 10.89
N GLN A 33 1.58 -10.36 12.18
CA GLN A 33 1.60 -9.22 13.09
C GLN A 33 2.71 -8.23 12.73
N GLY A 34 3.85 -8.72 12.26
CA GLY A 34 4.93 -7.92 11.68
C GLY A 34 4.43 -7.09 10.50
N GLU A 35 3.74 -7.72 9.55
CA GLU A 35 3.12 -7.04 8.41
C GLU A 35 2.08 -6.02 8.84
N TRP A 36 1.19 -6.38 9.77
CA TRP A 36 0.19 -5.47 10.34
C TRP A 36 0.85 -4.20 10.89
N ARG A 37 1.86 -4.36 11.74
CA ARG A 37 2.61 -3.23 12.32
C ARG A 37 3.29 -2.40 11.23
N ALA A 38 3.87 -3.03 10.22
CA ALA A 38 4.52 -2.34 9.12
C ALA A 38 3.55 -1.47 8.31
N VAL A 39 2.36 -2.00 7.99
CA VAL A 39 1.31 -1.27 7.27
C VAL A 39 0.74 -0.13 8.12
N VAL A 40 0.35 -0.43 9.36
CA VAL A 40 -0.25 0.54 10.28
C VAL A 40 0.69 1.71 10.54
N ARG A 41 1.99 1.47 10.71
CA ARG A 41 3.00 2.53 10.96
C ARG A 41 3.18 3.51 9.79
N ARG A 42 2.87 3.08 8.56
CA ARG A 42 3.05 3.91 7.35
C ARG A 42 1.90 4.87 7.07
N MET A 43 0.77 4.72 7.75
CA MET A 43 -0.42 5.54 7.55
C MET A 43 -0.65 6.49 8.74
N PRO A 44 -1.49 7.52 8.61
CA PRO A 44 -2.02 8.27 9.76
C PRO A 44 -2.67 7.34 10.79
N ALA A 45 -2.69 7.71 12.07
CA ALA A 45 -3.14 6.78 13.11
C ALA A 45 -4.65 6.51 13.11
N ASP A 46 -5.44 7.43 12.54
CA ASP A 46 -6.88 7.31 12.33
C ASP A 46 -7.25 6.58 11.01
N TRP A 47 -6.26 6.19 10.21
CA TRP A 47 -6.49 5.60 8.89
C TRP A 47 -7.23 4.25 8.92
N PHE A 48 -7.06 3.49 10.00
CA PHE A 48 -7.59 2.13 10.15
C PHE A 48 -8.66 2.06 11.24
N PRO A 49 -9.89 2.54 10.97
CA PRO A 49 -10.99 2.41 11.91
C PRO A 49 -11.38 0.94 12.07
N ARG A 50 -12.04 0.60 13.18
CA ARG A 50 -12.25 -0.80 13.63
C ARG A 50 -12.90 -1.68 12.57
N GLU A 51 -13.82 -1.14 11.76
CA GLU A 51 -14.52 -1.83 10.68
C GLU A 51 -13.56 -2.32 9.57
N THR A 52 -12.41 -1.69 9.39
CA THR A 52 -11.41 -2.10 8.38
C THR A 52 -10.45 -3.18 8.87
N HIS A 53 -10.47 -3.51 10.17
CA HIS A 53 -9.51 -4.45 10.78
C HIS A 53 -9.60 -5.86 10.20
N GLY A 54 -10.81 -6.30 9.82
CA GLY A 54 -11.00 -7.59 9.14
C GLY A 54 -10.32 -7.64 7.77
N ILE A 55 -10.39 -6.54 7.00
CA ILE A 55 -9.75 -6.43 5.69
C ILE A 55 -8.23 -6.31 5.85
N LEU A 56 -7.75 -5.57 6.84
CA LEU A 56 -6.32 -5.46 7.16
C LEU A 56 -5.74 -6.81 7.58
N LYS A 57 -6.48 -7.59 8.37
CA LYS A 57 -6.12 -8.97 8.74
C LYS A 57 -5.99 -9.85 7.49
N ALA A 58 -6.96 -9.79 6.59
CA ALA A 58 -6.91 -10.53 5.32
C ALA A 58 -5.70 -10.11 4.46
N PHE A 59 -5.44 -8.81 4.35
CA PHE A 59 -4.25 -8.30 3.65
C PHE A 59 -2.96 -8.89 4.22
N CYS A 60 -2.79 -8.88 5.55
CA CYS A 60 -1.60 -9.43 6.20
C CYS A 60 -1.42 -10.93 5.90
N ARG A 61 -2.51 -11.70 5.96
CA ARG A 61 -2.51 -13.14 5.63
C ARG A 61 -2.07 -13.37 4.17
N HIS A 62 -2.70 -12.68 3.22
CA HIS A 62 -2.37 -12.80 1.80
C HIS A 62 -0.92 -12.38 1.52
N ALA A 63 -0.45 -11.29 2.13
CA ALA A 63 0.93 -10.83 1.97
C ALA A 63 1.95 -11.86 2.48
N THR A 64 1.72 -12.46 3.66
CA THR A 64 2.62 -13.50 4.19
C THR A 64 2.59 -14.79 3.37
N THR A 65 1.40 -15.25 2.95
CA THR A 65 1.26 -16.46 2.14
C THR A 65 1.87 -16.27 0.75
N HIS A 66 1.70 -15.09 0.15
CA HIS A 66 2.35 -14.73 -1.11
C HIS A 66 3.88 -14.82 -1.00
N ARG A 67 4.48 -14.30 0.09
CA ARG A 67 5.93 -14.37 0.32
C ARG A 67 6.41 -15.82 0.44
N LEU A 68 5.69 -16.64 1.20
CA LEU A 68 6.00 -18.05 1.36
C LEU A 68 5.98 -18.77 0.00
N ILE A 69 4.90 -18.62 -0.78
CA ILE A 69 4.78 -19.27 -2.10
C ILE A 69 5.87 -18.74 -3.06
N SER A 70 6.18 -17.45 -3.01
CA SER A 70 7.23 -16.87 -3.85
C SER A 70 8.60 -17.46 -3.49
N TYR A 71 8.91 -17.59 -2.20
CA TYR A 71 10.14 -18.21 -1.74
C TYR A 71 10.27 -19.67 -2.21
N GLU A 72 9.18 -20.44 -2.16
CA GLU A 72 9.17 -21.82 -2.69
C GLU A 72 9.38 -21.87 -4.21
N ILE A 73 8.84 -20.91 -4.96
CA ILE A 73 9.05 -20.81 -6.42
C ILE A 73 10.49 -20.39 -6.72
N ASP A 74 11.08 -19.47 -5.95
CA ASP A 74 12.45 -18.98 -6.17
C ASP A 74 13.51 -20.05 -5.91
N ARG A 75 13.17 -21.04 -5.08
CA ARG A 75 14.00 -22.23 -4.81
C ARG A 75 13.76 -23.37 -5.79
N TYR A 76 12.86 -23.19 -6.75
CA TYR A 76 12.50 -24.21 -7.70
C TYR A 76 13.61 -24.38 -8.74
N GLU A 77 14.15 -25.60 -8.86
CA GLU A 77 15.26 -25.89 -9.78
C GLU A 77 14.75 -26.36 -11.15
N ALA A 78 15.44 -25.94 -12.22
CA ALA A 78 15.08 -26.32 -13.59
C ALA A 78 15.15 -27.85 -13.82
N GLU A 79 15.99 -28.55 -13.05
CA GLU A 79 16.10 -30.01 -13.15
C GLU A 79 14.78 -30.71 -12.81
N TRP A 80 13.99 -30.15 -11.89
CA TRP A 80 12.70 -30.72 -11.48
C TRP A 80 11.65 -30.63 -12.59
N LEU A 81 11.84 -29.75 -13.58
CA LEU A 81 10.92 -29.64 -14.73
C LEU A 81 11.03 -30.81 -15.71
N LYS A 82 12.07 -31.64 -15.60
CA LYS A 82 12.22 -32.85 -16.41
C LYS A 82 11.23 -33.94 -15.99
N ASP A 83 10.73 -33.86 -14.76
CA ASP A 83 9.69 -34.75 -14.23
C ASP A 83 8.30 -34.08 -14.38
N GLU A 84 7.31 -34.88 -14.79
CA GLU A 84 5.93 -34.43 -14.95
C GLU A 84 5.34 -33.94 -13.61
N ASP A 85 5.70 -34.60 -12.51
CA ASP A 85 5.25 -34.21 -11.17
C ASP A 85 5.86 -32.88 -10.72
N GLY A 86 7.10 -32.62 -11.13
CA GLY A 86 7.74 -31.33 -10.94
C GLY A 86 6.98 -30.24 -11.67
N LEU A 87 6.73 -30.41 -12.97
CA LEU A 87 5.98 -29.43 -13.76
C LEU A 87 4.59 -29.13 -13.16
N LYS A 88 3.85 -30.16 -12.73
CA LYS A 88 2.56 -30.02 -12.03
C LYS A 88 2.67 -29.24 -10.73
N ARG A 89 3.73 -29.47 -9.94
CA ARG A 89 3.96 -28.72 -8.69
C ARG A 89 4.23 -27.25 -8.97
N LEU A 90 5.04 -26.93 -9.99
CA LEU A 90 5.32 -25.54 -10.35
C LEU A 90 4.06 -24.83 -10.84
N ASP A 91 3.26 -25.47 -11.69
CA ASP A 91 1.95 -24.94 -12.13
C ASP A 91 1.05 -24.63 -10.93
N LYS A 92 0.93 -25.56 -9.99
CA LYS A 92 0.14 -25.33 -8.77
C LYS A 92 0.65 -24.15 -7.94
N LEU A 93 1.96 -24.05 -7.72
CA LEU A 93 2.56 -22.96 -6.94
C LEU A 93 2.35 -21.61 -7.61
N THR A 94 2.58 -21.52 -8.92
CA THR A 94 2.38 -20.28 -9.68
C THR A 94 0.91 -19.87 -9.72
N ALA A 95 -0.02 -20.82 -9.86
CA ALA A 95 -1.46 -20.57 -9.77
C ALA A 95 -1.88 -20.11 -8.36
N MET A 96 -1.27 -20.65 -7.29
CA MET A 96 -1.49 -20.18 -5.92
C MET A 96 -0.96 -18.74 -5.75
N ARG A 97 0.24 -18.44 -6.24
CA ARG A 97 0.84 -17.10 -6.18
C ARG A 97 -0.04 -16.04 -6.86
N GLU A 98 -0.61 -16.37 -8.01
CA GLU A 98 -1.53 -15.46 -8.72
C GLU A 98 -2.81 -15.18 -7.92
N ARG A 99 -3.40 -16.21 -7.30
CA ARG A 99 -4.59 -16.03 -6.44
C ARG A 99 -4.29 -15.14 -5.24
N GLU A 100 -3.17 -15.37 -4.56
CA GLU A 100 -2.74 -14.53 -3.43
C GLU A 100 -2.43 -13.09 -3.87
N SER A 101 -1.76 -12.90 -5.01
CA SER A 101 -1.45 -11.57 -5.57
C SER A 101 -2.73 -10.78 -5.82
N ARG A 102 -3.74 -11.40 -6.45
CA ARG A 102 -5.04 -10.78 -6.70
C ARG A 102 -5.77 -10.42 -5.42
N ALA A 103 -5.82 -11.32 -4.44
CA ALA A 103 -6.48 -11.07 -3.16
C ALA A 103 -5.79 -9.98 -2.34
N MET A 104 -4.46 -9.97 -2.34
CA MET A 104 -3.64 -8.92 -1.72
C MET A 104 -3.92 -7.56 -2.36
N ILE A 105 -3.97 -7.47 -3.69
CA ILE A 105 -4.30 -6.22 -4.40
C ILE A 105 -5.72 -5.76 -4.09
N ALA A 106 -6.70 -6.67 -4.05
CA ALA A 106 -8.10 -6.35 -3.76
C ALA A 106 -8.25 -5.75 -2.35
N THR A 107 -7.66 -6.39 -1.35
CA THR A 107 -7.66 -5.90 0.04
C THR A 107 -6.90 -4.58 0.19
N ALA A 108 -5.75 -4.42 -0.48
CA ALA A 108 -5.00 -3.17 -0.50
C ALA A 108 -5.78 -1.99 -1.09
N ARG A 109 -6.54 -2.23 -2.17
CA ARG A 109 -7.43 -1.22 -2.77
C ARG A 109 -8.57 -0.85 -1.83
N ALA A 110 -9.19 -1.83 -1.17
CA ALA A 110 -10.24 -1.61 -0.19
C ALA A 110 -9.76 -0.77 1.01
N LEU A 111 -8.54 -1.03 1.50
CA LEU A 111 -7.87 -0.25 2.57
C LEU A 111 -7.31 1.10 2.09
N ARG A 112 -7.33 1.36 0.78
CA ARG A 112 -6.79 2.56 0.13
C ARG A 112 -5.31 2.85 0.43
N ILE A 113 -4.51 1.81 0.69
CA ILE A 113 -3.07 1.95 0.96
C ILE A 113 -2.22 2.05 -0.32
N THR A 114 -2.81 1.86 -1.50
CA THR A 114 -2.12 2.03 -2.78
C THR A 114 -2.05 3.51 -3.19
N LYS A 115 -0.98 3.93 -3.89
CA LYS A 115 -0.86 5.32 -4.37
C LYS A 115 -2.00 5.72 -5.30
N HIS A 116 -2.43 4.82 -6.18
CA HIS A 116 -3.54 5.06 -7.08
C HIS A 116 -4.86 5.35 -6.33
N SER A 117 -5.11 4.66 -5.20
CA SER A 117 -6.30 4.91 -4.39
C SER A 117 -6.27 6.22 -3.60
N GLN A 118 -5.11 6.88 -3.50
CA GLN A 118 -4.94 8.15 -2.76
C GLN A 118 -5.08 9.38 -3.67
N ILE A 119 -4.95 9.22 -4.98
CA ILE A 119 -5.09 10.33 -5.94
C ILE A 119 -6.57 10.59 -6.17
N ARG A 120 -7.03 11.80 -5.79
CA ARG A 120 -8.38 12.26 -6.14
C ARG A 120 -8.38 12.82 -7.57
N PRO A 121 -9.42 12.57 -8.39
CA PRO A 121 -9.52 13.14 -9.73
C PRO A 121 -9.36 14.67 -9.74
N GLU A 122 -9.86 15.34 -8.70
CA GLU A 122 -9.78 16.80 -8.51
C GLU A 122 -8.33 17.33 -8.40
N THR A 123 -7.40 16.53 -7.87
CA THR A 123 -5.99 16.91 -7.70
C THR A 123 -5.08 16.39 -8.80
N ALA A 124 -5.51 15.39 -9.58
CA ALA A 124 -4.74 14.87 -10.72
C ALA A 124 -4.46 15.96 -11.77
N GLY A 125 -5.46 16.79 -12.09
CA GLY A 125 -5.31 17.93 -12.99
C GLY A 125 -4.48 19.08 -12.40
N ARG A 126 -4.39 19.22 -11.07
CA ARG A 126 -3.57 20.25 -10.42
C ARG A 126 -2.10 19.83 -10.32
N ALA A 127 -1.82 18.55 -10.13
CA ALA A 127 -0.47 17.99 -10.10
C ALA A 127 0.23 18.06 -11.47
N THR A 128 -0.53 17.88 -12.57
CA THR A 128 0.01 17.97 -13.94
C THR A 128 0.18 19.42 -14.42
N ARG A 129 -0.66 20.35 -13.96
CA ARG A 129 -0.60 21.77 -14.36
C ARG A 129 0.64 22.53 -13.88
N GLY A 130 1.34 22.05 -12.85
CA GLY A 130 2.52 22.71 -12.28
C GLY A 130 3.88 22.13 -12.71
N SER A 131 3.90 21.00 -13.40
CA SER A 131 5.13 20.21 -13.65
C SER A 131 5.43 19.96 -15.13
N PHE A 132 4.60 20.44 -16.04
CA PHE A 132 4.80 20.24 -17.48
C PHE A 132 5.22 21.57 -18.11
N ASP A 133 6.47 21.69 -18.55
CA ASP A 133 6.96 22.87 -19.30
C ASP A 133 6.42 22.91 -20.75
N GLY A 134 5.45 22.05 -21.07
CA GLY A 134 4.94 21.84 -22.42
C GLY A 134 5.71 20.79 -23.22
N ARG A 135 6.90 20.36 -22.77
CA ARG A 135 7.76 19.41 -23.48
C ARG A 135 7.30 17.99 -23.22
N ARG A 136 6.94 17.28 -24.28
CA ARG A 136 6.73 15.84 -24.25
C ARG A 136 8.11 15.16 -24.21
N PRO A 137 8.24 13.99 -23.56
CA PRO A 137 9.52 13.30 -23.45
C PRO A 137 10.22 12.95 -24.77
N TRP A 138 9.52 13.04 -25.90
CA TRP A 138 10.03 12.78 -27.25
C TRP A 138 10.19 14.05 -28.10
N ASP A 139 9.92 15.24 -27.56
CA ASP A 139 10.13 16.50 -28.30
C ASP A 139 11.63 16.85 -28.29
N THR A 140 12.22 16.92 -29.48
CA THR A 140 13.64 17.25 -29.68
C THR A 140 13.82 18.76 -29.73
N ASP A 141 15.04 19.27 -29.50
CA ASP A 141 15.30 20.71 -29.56
C ASP A 141 15.13 21.31 -30.97
N GLU A 142 15.04 20.47 -32.01
CA GLU A 142 14.82 20.88 -33.41
C GLU A 142 13.36 21.30 -33.67
N ASP A 143 12.40 20.72 -32.95
CA ASP A 143 10.97 21.01 -33.06
C ASP A 143 10.60 22.44 -32.59
N ARG A 144 11.56 23.20 -32.07
CA ARG A 144 11.42 24.59 -31.61
C ARG A 144 11.71 25.65 -32.68
N ARG A 145 12.26 25.28 -33.84
CA ARG A 145 12.74 26.24 -34.86
C ARG A 145 11.83 26.36 -36.10
N ALA A 146 10.66 25.74 -36.08
CA ALA A 146 9.59 25.93 -37.07
C ALA A 146 8.49 26.82 -36.48
#